data_AF-A0A1A2YTB5-F1
#
_entry.id   AF-A0A1A2YTB5-F1
#
_cell.length_a   1.000
_cell.length_b   1.000
_cell.length_c   1.000
_cell.angle_alpha   90.00
_cell.angle_beta   90.00
_cell.angle_gamma   90.00
#
_symmetry.space_group_name_H-M   'P 1'
#
loop_
_entity.id
_entity.type
_entity.pdbx_description
1 polymer ?
#
loop_
_entity_poly.entity_id
_entity_poly.type
_entity_poly.pdbx_seq_one_letter_code
_entity_poly.pdbx_strand_id
1 'polypeptide(L)'
;MPSLFGPTGLVDLAEQTVRTSIKVASWGERRLFELIRSGMRSPAATPTEPPLSNGEIEKRSGADSETLDAKMHGLLDRAIEQNTASSRHELFHKILDQIVPDEARIISALSDGSSSPLLNVHARTRAGLASDVVLENMSLIGKSANLALPQLTPMYVSHLLSLGLVESGPEDSALKDEYEILAADTAVLEAVKRATRGPIPARVEKYVLRLSGLGLELWAAASTPQEQE
;
A
#
# COMPACT_ATOMS: atom_id res chain seq x y z
N MET A 1 23.75 58.16 26.77
CA MET A 1 23.77 57.57 25.42
C MET A 1 22.51 56.74 25.23
N PRO A 2 21.96 56.70 24.01
CA PRO A 2 20.53 56.57 23.74
C PRO A 2 20.02 55.13 23.60
N SER A 3 18.69 55.05 23.65
CA SER A 3 17.75 53.93 23.47
C SER A 3 17.92 53.07 22.21
N LEU A 4 17.32 51.87 22.22
CA LEU A 4 16.26 51.49 21.25
C LEU A 4 15.53 50.18 21.66
N PHE A 5 14.21 50.33 21.84
CA PHE A 5 13.09 49.38 21.79
C PHE A 5 13.27 47.88 21.50
N GLY A 6 12.42 47.08 22.17
CA GLY A 6 11.87 45.82 21.66
C GLY A 6 10.87 45.16 22.63
N PRO A 7 9.54 45.29 22.40
CA PRO A 7 8.49 44.61 23.17
C PRO A 7 7.88 43.40 22.41
N THR A 8 7.22 42.50 23.17
CA THR A 8 6.31 41.41 22.77
C THR A 8 6.85 40.14 22.09
N GLY A 9 6.33 39.00 22.56
CA GLY A 9 6.13 37.75 21.80
C GLY A 9 7.12 36.64 22.17
N LEU A 10 6.75 35.68 23.03
CA LEU A 10 6.03 34.44 22.70
C LEU A 10 6.80 33.50 21.76
N VAL A 11 6.87 32.23 22.21
CA VAL A 11 7.19 30.99 21.48
C VAL A 11 8.54 30.89 20.79
N ASP A 12 9.50 30.26 21.49
CA ASP A 12 10.62 29.56 20.85
C ASP A 12 10.33 28.05 20.91
N LEU A 13 9.39 27.63 20.05
CA LEU A 13 9.16 26.25 19.68
C LEU A 13 9.39 26.19 18.17
N ALA A 14 10.65 26.13 17.75
CA ALA A 14 11.02 26.03 16.36
C ALA A 14 11.85 24.76 16.09
N GLU A 15 11.15 23.83 15.44
CA GLU A 15 11.68 23.02 14.35
C GLU A 15 12.79 22.00 14.68
N GLN A 16 12.39 20.93 15.37
CA GLN A 16 12.93 19.62 15.02
C GLN A 16 12.32 19.15 13.69
N THR A 17 12.92 19.56 12.59
CA THR A 17 12.72 18.90 11.28
C THR A 17 13.31 17.50 11.36
N VAL A 18 12.49 16.53 11.76
CA VAL A 18 12.76 15.11 11.52
C VAL A 18 12.74 14.93 10.01
N ARG A 19 13.93 14.86 9.41
CA ARG A 19 14.09 14.29 8.07
C ARG A 19 13.76 12.81 8.17
N THR A 20 12.47 12.49 8.09
CA THR A 20 11.97 11.14 7.89
C THR A 20 12.37 10.75 6.48
N SER A 21 13.58 10.23 6.33
CA SER A 21 14.00 9.55 5.12
C SER A 21 13.10 8.32 4.99
N ILE A 22 12.05 8.46 4.20
CA ILE A 22 11.26 7.34 3.70
C ILE A 22 12.23 6.48 2.90
N LYS A 23 12.75 5.44 3.55
CA LYS A 23 13.36 4.33 2.84
C LYS A 23 12.23 3.61 2.13
N VAL A 24 11.99 3.99 0.89
CA VAL A 24 11.26 3.17 -0.07
C VAL A 24 12.09 1.90 -0.25
N ALA A 25 11.84 0.90 0.59
CA ALA A 25 12.33 -0.44 0.39
C ALA A 25 11.59 -1.01 -0.82
N SER A 26 12.32 -1.02 -1.93
CA SER A 26 12.09 -1.74 -3.18
C SER A 26 11.07 -2.88 -3.08
N TRP A 27 9.83 -2.54 -3.43
CA TRP A 27 8.74 -3.44 -3.70
C TRP A 27 9.06 -4.28 -4.94
N GLY A 28 9.03 -5.60 -4.79
CA GLY A 28 8.23 -6.45 -5.68
C GLY A 28 8.40 -6.39 -7.21
N GLU A 29 9.50 -5.85 -7.76
CA GLU A 29 9.72 -5.76 -9.22
C GLU A 29 9.58 -7.11 -9.95
N ARG A 30 9.67 -8.24 -9.25
CA ARG A 30 9.65 -9.58 -9.87
C ARG A 30 8.26 -10.12 -10.22
N ARG A 31 7.17 -9.48 -9.82
CA ARG A 31 5.80 -9.93 -10.20
C ARG A 31 5.11 -9.01 -11.20
N LEU A 32 5.37 -7.70 -11.14
CA LEU A 32 4.81 -6.76 -12.12
C LEU A 32 5.48 -6.89 -13.50
N PHE A 33 6.81 -7.09 -13.54
CA PHE A 33 7.52 -7.31 -14.81
C PHE A 33 7.18 -8.64 -15.49
N GLU A 34 6.84 -9.70 -14.75
CA GLU A 34 6.40 -10.96 -15.37
C GLU A 34 5.06 -10.81 -16.10
N LEU A 35 4.14 -9.99 -15.57
CA LEU A 35 2.86 -9.74 -16.23
C LEU A 35 3.04 -8.92 -17.51
N ILE A 36 3.91 -7.91 -17.50
CA ILE A 36 4.22 -7.07 -18.67
C ILE A 36 5.05 -7.85 -19.72
N ARG A 37 5.96 -8.73 -19.29
CA ARG A 37 6.75 -9.58 -20.20
C ARG A 37 5.95 -10.74 -20.79
N SER A 38 4.99 -11.27 -20.02
CA SER A 38 4.01 -12.26 -20.48
C SER A 38 3.09 -11.69 -21.56
N GLY A 39 2.66 -10.42 -21.42
CA GLY A 39 1.84 -9.73 -22.41
C GLY A 39 2.51 -9.43 -23.75
N MET A 40 3.86 -9.45 -23.84
CA MET A 40 4.61 -9.14 -25.06
C MET A 40 5.21 -10.37 -25.77
N ARG A 41 4.86 -11.59 -25.36
CA ARG A 41 5.28 -12.82 -26.06
C ARG A 41 4.10 -13.43 -26.84
N SER A 42 3.64 -12.74 -27.87
CA SER A 42 2.88 -13.40 -28.94
C SER A 42 3.88 -13.99 -29.95
N PRO A 43 3.90 -15.31 -30.19
CA PRO A 43 4.76 -15.89 -31.21
C PRO A 43 4.30 -15.40 -32.58
N ALA A 44 5.21 -14.82 -33.35
CA ALA A 44 5.01 -14.52 -34.75
C ALA A 44 4.69 -15.81 -35.52
N ALA A 45 3.40 -16.04 -35.77
CA ALA A 45 2.93 -16.94 -36.79
C ALA A 45 2.42 -16.06 -37.95
N THR A 46 3.10 -16.16 -39.08
CA THR A 46 2.75 -15.53 -40.35
C THR A 46 1.41 -16.05 -40.88
N PRO A 47 0.65 -15.23 -41.64
CA PRO A 47 -0.78 -15.44 -41.88
C PRO A 47 -1.05 -16.36 -43.07
N THR A 48 -2.16 -17.10 -43.00
CA THR A 48 -2.80 -17.74 -44.15
C THR A 48 -4.26 -17.31 -44.13
N GLU A 49 -4.65 -16.43 -45.06
CA GLU A 49 -6.05 -16.14 -45.39
C GLU A 49 -6.63 -17.26 -46.27
N PRO A 50 -7.95 -17.51 -46.18
CA PRO A 50 -8.83 -17.05 -47.24
C PRO A 50 -10.13 -16.38 -46.73
N PRO A 51 -10.90 -15.72 -47.62
CA PRO A 51 -11.73 -14.56 -47.26
C PRO A 51 -13.19 -14.95 -47.04
N LEU A 52 -13.93 -14.27 -46.16
CA LEU A 52 -15.38 -14.03 -46.31
C LEU A 52 -15.88 -12.85 -45.43
N SER A 53 -16.56 -11.92 -46.11
CA SER A 53 -17.54 -10.91 -45.64
C SER A 53 -17.06 -9.68 -44.85
N ASN A 54 -16.69 -8.63 -45.60
CA ASN A 54 -16.44 -7.26 -45.13
C ASN A 54 -17.72 -6.42 -44.89
N GLY A 55 -18.90 -7.04 -44.69
CA GLY A 55 -20.18 -6.33 -44.74
C GLY A 55 -20.78 -5.87 -43.40
N GLU A 56 -20.38 -6.43 -42.26
CA GLU A 56 -21.19 -6.31 -41.03
C GLU A 56 -20.40 -5.94 -39.75
N ILE A 57 -19.10 -5.68 -39.84
CA ILE A 57 -18.26 -5.35 -38.67
C ILE A 57 -18.23 -3.82 -38.38
N GLU A 58 -18.59 -2.97 -39.35
CA GLU A 58 -18.41 -1.51 -39.23
C GLU A 58 -19.44 -0.75 -38.38
N LYS A 59 -20.39 -1.40 -37.70
CA LYS A 59 -21.39 -0.69 -36.88
C LYS A 59 -21.36 -0.93 -35.37
N ARG A 60 -20.32 -1.59 -34.83
CA ARG A 60 -20.18 -1.78 -33.36
C ARG A 60 -18.83 -1.38 -32.77
N SER A 61 -17.96 -0.69 -33.53
CA SER A 61 -16.63 -0.29 -33.04
C SER A 61 -16.49 1.21 -32.76
N GLY A 62 -17.60 1.95 -32.64
CA GLY A 62 -17.60 3.42 -32.67
C GLY A 62 -17.65 4.17 -31.33
N ALA A 63 -17.50 3.53 -30.17
CA ALA A 63 -17.72 4.21 -28.89
C ALA A 63 -16.56 4.18 -27.87
N ASP A 64 -15.84 3.09 -27.65
CA ASP A 64 -15.13 2.94 -26.36
C ASP A 64 -13.62 2.68 -26.46
N SER A 65 -12.91 3.52 -27.20
CA SER A 65 -11.46 3.65 -27.03
C SER A 65 -11.08 5.12 -27.14
N GLU A 66 -11.47 5.90 -26.14
CA GLU A 66 -10.82 7.17 -25.89
C GLU A 66 -9.30 6.92 -25.88
N THR A 67 -8.58 7.55 -26.81
CA THR A 67 -7.13 7.39 -26.90
C THR A 67 -6.49 7.82 -25.58
N LEU A 68 -5.38 7.20 -25.19
CA LEU A 68 -4.68 7.54 -23.94
C LEU A 68 -4.40 9.05 -23.83
N ASP A 69 -4.07 9.68 -24.96
CA ASP A 69 -3.84 11.11 -25.07
C ASP A 69 -5.12 11.90 -24.77
N ALA A 70 -6.27 11.52 -25.33
CA ALA A 70 -7.55 12.16 -25.04
C ALA A 70 -7.92 12.06 -23.55
N LYS A 71 -7.73 10.89 -22.94
CA LYS A 71 -7.97 10.69 -21.50
C LYS A 71 -7.04 11.54 -20.63
N MET A 72 -5.78 11.68 -21.02
CA MET A 72 -4.82 12.55 -20.32
C MET A 72 -5.21 14.02 -20.44
N HIS A 73 -5.57 14.48 -21.65
CA HIS A 73 -6.06 15.84 -21.86
C HIS A 73 -7.31 16.14 -21.04
N GLY A 74 -8.29 15.24 -21.02
CA GLY A 74 -9.49 15.39 -20.18
C GLY A 74 -9.22 15.38 -18.67
N LEU A 75 -8.14 14.76 -18.20
CA LEU A 75 -7.71 14.87 -16.80
C LEU A 75 -7.07 16.24 -16.51
N LEU A 76 -6.22 16.73 -17.41
CA LEU A 76 -5.56 18.02 -17.28
C LEU A 76 -6.56 19.19 -17.33
N ASP A 77 -7.55 19.12 -18.22
CA ASP A 77 -8.60 20.14 -18.31
C ASP A 77 -9.42 20.21 -17.02
N ARG A 78 -9.83 19.05 -16.47
CA ARG A 78 -10.53 18.99 -15.18
C ARG A 78 -9.68 19.52 -14.03
N ALA A 79 -8.37 19.27 -14.04
CA ALA A 79 -7.47 19.75 -12.99
C ALA A 79 -7.37 21.28 -12.93
N ILE A 80 -7.64 22.01 -14.03
CA ILE A 80 -7.64 23.47 -14.05
C ILE A 80 -8.82 24.06 -13.28
N GLU A 81 -9.98 23.43 -13.36
CA GLU A 81 -11.23 23.93 -12.76
C GLU A 81 -11.45 23.43 -11.32
N GLN A 82 -10.69 22.44 -10.88
CA GLN A 82 -10.91 21.76 -9.62
C GLN A 82 -10.32 22.54 -8.43
N ASN A 83 -11.13 22.72 -7.38
CA ASN A 83 -10.65 23.24 -6.10
C ASN A 83 -10.05 22.11 -5.23
N THR A 84 -9.20 22.47 -4.27
CA THR A 84 -8.48 21.51 -3.40
C THR A 84 -9.40 20.53 -2.66
N ALA A 85 -10.57 20.98 -2.20
CA ALA A 85 -11.50 20.12 -1.48
C ALA A 85 -12.15 19.07 -2.39
N SER A 86 -12.56 19.49 -3.60
CA SER A 86 -13.10 18.61 -4.64
C SER A 86 -12.06 17.61 -5.13
N SER A 87 -10.81 18.04 -5.36
CA SER A 87 -9.71 17.14 -5.73
C SER A 87 -9.44 16.09 -4.67
N ARG A 88 -9.46 16.46 -3.38
CA ARG A 88 -9.29 15.50 -2.28
C ARG A 88 -10.43 14.49 -2.25
N HIS A 89 -11.67 14.93 -2.45
CA HIS A 89 -12.83 14.04 -2.46
C HIS A 89 -12.78 13.06 -3.64
N GLU A 90 -12.44 13.52 -4.85
CA GLU A 90 -12.25 12.64 -6.01
C GLU A 90 -11.13 11.62 -5.78
N LEU A 91 -9.99 12.05 -5.20
CA LEU A 91 -8.90 11.14 -4.84
C LEU A 91 -9.38 10.05 -3.87
N PHE A 92 -10.09 10.42 -2.81
CA PHE A 92 -10.59 9.46 -1.83
C PHE A 92 -11.59 8.48 -2.43
N HIS A 93 -12.50 8.92 -3.31
CA HIS A 93 -13.37 8.02 -4.06
C HIS A 93 -12.57 7.03 -4.91
N LYS A 94 -11.55 7.52 -5.65
CA LYS A 94 -10.68 6.64 -6.46
C LYS A 94 -9.88 5.64 -5.65
N ILE A 95 -9.49 6.00 -4.43
CA ILE A 95 -8.82 5.08 -3.51
C ILE A 95 -9.83 4.05 -2.98
N LEU A 96 -11.01 4.48 -2.54
CA LEU A 96 -12.06 3.59 -2.02
C LEU A 96 -12.54 2.58 -3.08
N ASP A 97 -12.59 2.97 -4.35
CA ASP A 97 -12.92 2.07 -5.47
C ASP A 97 -11.96 0.87 -5.61
N GLN A 98 -10.75 0.96 -5.03
CA GLN A 98 -9.74 -0.10 -5.08
C GLN A 98 -9.77 -1.02 -3.85
N ILE A 99 -10.43 -0.61 -2.76
CA ILE A 99 -10.34 -1.28 -1.45
C ILE A 99 -11.41 -2.37 -1.31
N VAL A 100 -11.01 -3.51 -0.76
CA VAL A 100 -11.92 -4.62 -0.42
C VAL A 100 -12.51 -4.42 1.00
N PRO A 101 -13.72 -4.93 1.31
CA PRO A 101 -14.31 -4.78 2.64
C PRO A 101 -13.41 -5.22 3.82
N ASP A 102 -12.62 -6.28 3.67
CA ASP A 102 -11.66 -6.71 4.70
C ASP A 102 -10.55 -5.66 4.93
N GLU A 103 -10.07 -4.99 3.88
CA GLU A 103 -9.08 -3.91 4.00
C GLU A 103 -9.69 -2.67 4.66
N ALA A 104 -10.96 -2.37 4.36
CA ALA A 104 -11.68 -1.31 5.06
C ALA A 104 -11.83 -1.61 6.56
N ARG A 105 -11.98 -2.89 6.96
CA ARG A 105 -11.96 -3.30 8.37
C ARG A 105 -10.60 -3.06 9.01
N ILE A 106 -9.50 -3.34 8.31
CA ILE A 106 -8.14 -3.03 8.80
C ILE A 106 -8.00 -1.53 9.05
N ILE A 107 -8.43 -0.69 8.10
CA ILE A 107 -8.39 0.77 8.24
C ILE A 107 -9.21 1.22 9.46
N SER A 108 -10.43 0.70 9.60
CA SER A 108 -11.30 1.00 10.74
C SER A 108 -10.66 0.59 12.07
N ALA A 109 -10.04 -0.58 12.14
CA ALA A 109 -9.41 -1.09 13.36
C ALA A 109 -8.20 -0.23 13.78
N LEU A 110 -7.44 0.33 12.83
CA LEU A 110 -6.28 1.18 13.10
C LEU A 110 -6.61 2.67 13.24
N SER A 111 -7.88 3.06 13.04
CA SER A 111 -8.30 4.47 13.01
C SER A 111 -8.31 5.15 14.38
N ASP A 112 -8.34 4.37 15.46
CA ASP A 112 -8.26 4.85 16.85
C ASP A 112 -6.83 5.22 17.28
N GLY A 113 -5.87 5.10 16.37
CA GLY A 113 -4.45 5.29 16.65
C GLY A 113 -3.77 4.05 17.22
N SER A 114 -4.48 2.91 17.27
CA SER A 114 -3.87 1.63 17.59
C SER A 114 -2.82 1.24 16.55
N SER A 115 -1.94 0.34 16.96
CA SER A 115 -0.92 -0.22 16.10
C SER A 115 -0.89 -1.73 16.26
N SER A 116 -0.38 -2.43 15.24
CA SER A 116 -0.34 -3.89 15.24
C SER A 116 1.08 -4.38 14.94
N PRO A 117 1.57 -5.44 15.60
CA PRO A 117 2.86 -6.01 15.26
C PRO A 117 2.84 -6.53 13.81
N LEU A 118 3.94 -6.31 13.12
CA LEU A 118 4.20 -6.78 11.76
C LEU A 118 5.56 -7.49 11.72
N LEU A 119 5.64 -8.58 10.96
CA LEU A 119 6.81 -9.42 10.90
C LEU A 119 7.07 -9.89 9.48
N ASN A 120 8.35 -9.84 9.10
CA ASN A 120 8.86 -10.35 7.83
C ASN A 120 9.86 -11.47 8.09
N VAL A 121 9.80 -12.53 7.28
CA VAL A 121 10.70 -13.67 7.34
C VAL A 121 11.50 -13.77 6.05
N HIS A 122 12.82 -13.72 6.21
CA HIS A 122 13.76 -13.82 5.10
C HIS A 122 14.67 -15.04 5.24
N ALA A 123 14.89 -15.75 4.14
CA ALA A 123 15.85 -16.82 4.02
C ALA A 123 17.25 -16.24 3.73
N ARG A 124 18.22 -16.50 4.60
CA ARG A 124 19.60 -16.06 4.39
C ARG A 124 20.33 -17.05 3.49
N THR A 125 21.12 -16.54 2.54
CA THR A 125 22.03 -17.37 1.72
C THR A 125 23.34 -17.65 2.46
N ARG A 126 24.02 -18.75 2.11
CA ARG A 126 25.29 -19.19 2.72
C ARG A 126 26.42 -18.16 2.62
N ALA A 127 26.36 -17.30 1.60
CA ALA A 127 27.30 -16.22 1.38
C ALA A 127 26.91 -14.89 2.06
N GLY A 128 25.78 -14.83 2.79
CA GLY A 128 25.33 -13.65 3.53
C GLY A 128 24.88 -12.45 2.67
N LEU A 129 25.05 -12.50 1.35
CA LEU A 129 24.85 -11.38 0.43
C LEU A 129 23.39 -11.19 -0.02
N ALA A 130 22.60 -12.26 -0.08
CA ALA A 130 21.21 -12.19 -0.53
C ALA A 130 20.27 -12.82 0.49
N SER A 131 19.20 -12.10 0.80
CA SER A 131 18.07 -12.58 1.59
C SER A 131 16.86 -12.73 0.68
N ASP A 132 16.38 -13.96 0.52
CA ASP A 132 15.14 -14.22 -0.22
C ASP A 132 13.95 -14.04 0.71
N VAL A 133 12.88 -13.46 0.20
CA VAL A 133 11.69 -13.17 1.00
C VAL A 133 10.81 -14.41 1.03
N VAL A 134 10.52 -14.93 2.23
CA VAL A 134 9.66 -16.12 2.38
C VAL A 134 8.25 -15.75 2.85
N LEU A 135 8.14 -14.73 3.70
CA LEU A 135 6.87 -14.18 4.18
C LEU A 135 7.06 -12.69 4.47
N GLU A 136 6.12 -11.87 4.01
CA GLU A 136 6.09 -10.42 4.25
C GLU A 136 4.75 -10.01 4.82
N ASN A 137 4.76 -8.89 5.55
CA ASN A 137 3.57 -8.18 6.00
C ASN A 137 2.62 -9.04 6.84
N MET A 138 3.16 -10.05 7.53
CA MET A 138 2.37 -10.86 8.45
C MET A 138 2.11 -10.05 9.71
N SER A 139 0.85 -9.94 10.11
CA SER A 139 0.44 -9.10 11.24
C SER A 139 -0.72 -9.73 12.00
N LEU A 140 -0.86 -9.39 13.28
CA LEU A 140 -2.01 -9.81 14.09
C LEU A 140 -3.31 -9.07 13.74
N ILE A 141 -3.23 -8.00 12.94
CA ILE A 141 -4.38 -7.19 12.56
C ILE A 141 -5.51 -8.01 11.92
N GLY A 142 -5.18 -9.13 11.26
CA GLY A 142 -6.16 -10.04 10.69
C GLY A 142 -7.14 -10.63 11.70
N LYS A 143 -6.64 -10.91 12.92
CA LYS A 143 -7.43 -11.48 14.01
C LYS A 143 -8.13 -10.38 14.80
N SER A 144 -7.44 -9.27 15.11
CA SER A 144 -8.02 -8.17 15.89
C SER A 144 -9.07 -7.36 15.14
N ALA A 145 -8.94 -7.21 13.81
CA ALA A 145 -9.94 -6.54 12.97
C ALA A 145 -11.09 -7.45 12.51
N ASN A 146 -11.16 -8.69 13.02
CA ASN A 146 -12.18 -9.68 12.66
C ASN A 146 -12.36 -9.85 11.14
N LEU A 147 -11.27 -10.06 10.40
CA LEU A 147 -11.34 -10.24 8.95
C LEU A 147 -12.05 -11.54 8.58
N ALA A 148 -12.73 -11.55 7.43
CA ALA A 148 -13.37 -12.77 6.94
C ALA A 148 -12.34 -13.85 6.57
N LEU A 149 -11.20 -13.44 6.01
CA LEU A 149 -10.10 -14.32 5.59
C LEU A 149 -8.77 -13.91 6.24
N PRO A 150 -8.54 -14.21 7.55
CA PRO A 150 -7.32 -13.81 8.26
C PRO A 150 -6.02 -14.35 7.64
N GLN A 151 -6.09 -15.47 6.92
CA GLN A 151 -4.95 -16.03 6.19
C GLN A 151 -4.45 -15.16 5.03
N LEU A 152 -5.29 -14.25 4.52
CA LEU A 152 -4.93 -13.31 3.46
C LEU A 152 -4.43 -11.96 4.00
N THR A 153 -4.31 -11.80 5.32
CA THR A 153 -3.80 -10.59 5.97
C THR A 153 -2.52 -10.04 5.32
N PRO A 154 -1.49 -10.86 5.02
CA PRO A 154 -0.31 -10.38 4.30
C PRO A 154 -0.61 -9.67 2.99
N MET A 155 -1.59 -10.16 2.22
CA MET A 155 -1.97 -9.56 0.93
C MET A 155 -2.71 -8.24 1.12
N TYR A 156 -3.67 -8.20 2.04
CA TYR A 156 -4.40 -6.98 2.37
C TYR A 156 -3.47 -5.87 2.88
N VAL A 157 -2.55 -6.20 3.80
CA VAL A 157 -1.57 -5.25 4.31
C VAL A 157 -0.62 -4.80 3.19
N SER A 158 -0.18 -5.69 2.31
CA SER A 158 0.67 -5.33 1.16
C SER A 158 -0.02 -4.36 0.21
N HIS A 159 -1.31 -4.57 -0.06
CA HIS A 159 -2.10 -3.69 -0.90
C HIS A 159 -2.30 -2.32 -0.25
N LEU A 160 -2.68 -2.28 1.03
CA LEU A 160 -2.83 -1.04 1.79
C LEU A 160 -1.51 -0.24 1.89
N LEU A 161 -0.37 -0.92 2.02
CA LEU A 161 0.96 -0.28 1.96
C LEU A 161 1.22 0.31 0.57
N SER A 162 0.83 -0.37 -0.51
CA SER A 162 1.00 0.12 -1.87
C SER A 162 0.12 1.35 -2.19
N LEU A 163 -1.06 1.43 -1.56
CA LEU A 163 -1.93 2.60 -1.62
C LEU A 163 -1.47 3.73 -0.69
N GLY A 164 -0.48 3.47 0.18
CA GLY A 164 0.02 4.44 1.16
C GLY A 164 -0.98 4.76 2.26
N LEU A 165 -1.95 3.88 2.54
CA LEU A 165 -2.97 4.09 3.58
C LEU A 165 -2.48 3.64 4.96
N VAL A 166 -1.63 2.64 5.00
CA VAL A 166 -0.93 2.20 6.21
C VAL A 166 0.56 2.40 6.02
N GLU A 167 1.29 2.47 7.13
CA GLU A 167 2.74 2.58 7.12
C GLU A 167 3.38 1.62 8.14
N SER A 168 4.59 1.16 7.81
CA SER A 168 5.40 0.31 8.68
C SER A 168 6.49 1.14 9.40
N GLY A 169 6.53 1.08 10.72
CA GLY A 169 7.56 1.68 11.56
C GLY A 169 8.52 0.65 12.18
N PRO A 170 9.56 1.10 12.92
CA PRO A 170 10.47 0.21 13.65
C PRO A 170 9.74 -0.59 14.74
N GLU A 171 10.37 -1.66 15.24
CA GLU A 171 9.84 -2.45 16.37
C GLU A 171 9.51 -1.56 17.57
N ASP A 172 8.31 -1.74 18.11
CA ASP A 172 7.87 -1.12 19.35
C ASP A 172 7.97 -2.14 20.50
N SER A 173 8.75 -1.81 21.53
CA SER A 173 8.90 -2.65 22.72
C SER A 173 7.59 -2.84 23.51
N ALA A 174 6.61 -1.95 23.37
CA ALA A 174 5.32 -2.05 24.04
C ALA A 174 4.50 -3.27 23.57
N LEU A 175 4.69 -3.70 22.31
CA LEU A 175 3.96 -4.81 21.70
C LEU A 175 4.69 -6.15 21.84
N LYS A 176 5.60 -6.28 22.82
CA LYS A 176 6.46 -7.47 22.96
C LYS A 176 5.66 -8.77 23.02
N ASP A 177 4.64 -8.83 23.87
CA ASP A 177 3.80 -10.02 24.04
C ASP A 177 3.06 -10.36 22.75
N GLU A 178 2.64 -9.35 21.99
CA GLU A 178 1.97 -9.52 20.71
C GLU A 178 2.92 -10.03 19.62
N TYR A 179 4.18 -9.60 19.61
CA TYR A 179 5.19 -10.21 18.73
C TYR A 179 5.46 -11.67 19.07
N GLU A 180 5.42 -12.06 20.35
CA GLU A 180 5.57 -13.46 20.76
C GLU A 180 4.37 -14.29 20.26
N ILE A 181 3.16 -13.77 20.37
CA ILE A 181 1.94 -14.38 19.81
C ILE A 181 2.04 -14.50 18.29
N LEU A 182 2.49 -13.45 17.60
CA LEU A 182 2.66 -13.44 16.14
C LEU A 182 3.72 -14.45 15.69
N ALA A 183 4.84 -14.54 16.40
CA ALA A 183 5.92 -15.49 16.10
C ALA A 183 5.48 -16.95 16.29
N ALA A 184 4.50 -17.20 17.17
CA ALA A 184 3.91 -18.52 17.37
C ALA A 184 2.82 -18.88 16.34
N ASP A 185 2.46 -17.97 15.43
CA ASP A 185 1.48 -18.26 14.38
C ASP A 185 1.99 -19.34 13.41
N THR A 186 1.10 -20.25 13.02
CA THR A 186 1.45 -21.38 12.14
C THR A 186 2.07 -20.93 10.83
N ALA A 187 1.57 -19.85 10.21
CA ALA A 187 2.13 -19.36 8.95
C ALA A 187 3.57 -18.85 9.11
N VAL A 188 3.88 -18.23 10.25
CA VAL A 188 5.22 -17.73 10.58
C VAL A 188 6.17 -18.89 10.86
N LEU A 189 5.73 -19.87 11.67
CA LEU A 189 6.53 -21.06 11.97
C LEU A 189 6.87 -21.86 10.69
N GLU A 190 5.91 -22.00 9.78
CA GLU A 190 6.13 -22.64 8.48
C GLU A 190 7.06 -21.83 7.58
N ALA A 191 6.94 -20.51 7.57
CA ALA A 191 7.85 -19.63 6.84
C ALA A 191 9.28 -19.72 7.38
N VAL A 192 9.46 -19.69 8.70
CA VAL A 192 10.77 -19.83 9.37
C VAL A 192 11.39 -21.20 9.05
N LYS A 193 10.59 -22.27 9.08
CA LYS A 193 11.05 -23.61 8.71
C LYS A 193 11.50 -23.69 7.25
N ARG A 194 10.74 -23.08 6.33
CA ARG A 194 11.10 -23.01 4.89
C ARG A 194 12.32 -22.11 4.63
N ALA A 195 12.49 -21.05 5.41
CA ALA A 195 13.58 -20.09 5.29
C ALA A 195 14.91 -20.61 5.88
N THR A 196 14.84 -21.52 6.85
CA THR A 196 16.00 -22.13 7.51
C THR A 196 16.68 -23.12 6.57
N ARG A 197 18.00 -22.97 6.38
CA ARG A 197 18.80 -23.84 5.50
C ARG A 197 19.96 -24.47 6.27
N GLY A 198 19.75 -25.69 6.76
CA GLY A 198 20.74 -26.42 7.55
C GLY A 198 21.13 -25.62 8.81
N PRO A 199 22.41 -25.25 9.01
CA PRO A 199 22.84 -24.49 10.18
C PRO A 199 22.51 -22.99 10.10
N ILE A 200 21.93 -22.49 8.99
CA ILE A 200 21.64 -21.06 8.82
C ILE A 200 20.20 -20.76 9.24
N PRO A 201 19.98 -20.01 10.33
CA PRO A 201 18.64 -19.65 10.76
C PRO A 201 18.01 -18.61 9.82
N ALA A 202 16.68 -18.62 9.76
CA ALA A 202 15.91 -17.56 9.13
C ALA A 202 16.16 -16.22 9.82
N ARG A 203 16.12 -15.13 9.05
CA ARG A 203 16.15 -13.76 9.58
C ARG A 203 14.70 -13.31 9.75
N VAL A 204 14.33 -12.93 10.97
CA VAL A 204 13.02 -12.40 11.30
C VAL A 204 13.19 -10.92 11.61
N GLU A 205 12.49 -10.08 10.86
CA GLU A 205 12.47 -8.63 11.05
C GLU A 205 11.11 -8.21 11.59
N LYS A 206 11.12 -7.39 12.63
CA LYS A 206 9.92 -6.92 13.32
C LYS A 206 9.71 -5.44 13.05
N TYR A 207 8.45 -5.09 12.85
CA TYR A 207 7.98 -3.77 12.51
C TYR A 207 6.64 -3.52 13.19
N VAL A 208 6.25 -2.27 13.29
CA VAL A 208 4.90 -1.88 13.71
C VAL A 208 4.09 -1.43 12.51
N LEU A 209 2.84 -1.87 12.40
CA LEU A 209 1.88 -1.40 11.41
C LEU A 209 0.95 -0.37 12.06
N ARG A 210 0.76 0.77 11.40
CA ARG A 210 -0.17 1.83 11.84
C ARG A 210 -0.82 2.49 10.64
N LEU A 211 -1.91 3.23 10.89
CA LEU A 211 -2.52 4.05 9.86
C LEU A 211 -1.59 5.21 9.50
N SER A 212 -1.44 5.49 8.21
CA SER A 212 -0.67 6.65 7.74
C SER A 212 -1.47 7.94 7.93
N GLY A 213 -0.81 9.10 7.74
CA GLY A 213 -1.52 10.38 7.69
C GLY A 213 -2.62 10.42 6.63
N LEU A 214 -2.35 9.88 5.44
CA LEU A 214 -3.35 9.78 4.36
C LEU A 214 -4.53 8.89 4.74
N GLY A 215 -4.25 7.75 5.39
CA GLY A 215 -5.28 6.83 5.86
C GLY A 215 -6.18 7.46 6.93
N LEU A 216 -5.60 8.24 7.85
CA LEU A 216 -6.36 9.00 8.86
C LEU A 216 -7.25 10.06 8.21
N GLU A 217 -6.73 10.82 7.24
CA GLU A 217 -7.53 11.81 6.50
C GLU A 217 -8.68 11.17 5.73
N LEU A 218 -8.42 10.07 5.04
CA LEU A 218 -9.44 9.31 4.31
C LEU A 218 -10.51 8.77 5.26
N TRP A 219 -10.11 8.22 6.40
CA TRP A 219 -11.04 7.73 7.42
C TRP A 219 -11.89 8.87 7.99
N ALA A 220 -11.29 10.02 8.32
CA ALA A 220 -12.01 11.18 8.82
C ALA A 220 -13.06 11.69 7.81
N ALA A 221 -12.68 11.78 6.53
CA ALA A 221 -13.60 12.19 5.46
C ALA A 221 -14.77 11.21 5.25
N ALA A 222 -14.53 9.91 5.42
CA ALA A 222 -15.56 8.87 5.23
C ALA A 222 -16.45 8.64 6.47
N SER A 223 -15.94 8.91 7.68
CA SER A 223 -16.66 8.70 8.95
C SER A 223 -17.44 9.92 9.42
N THR A 224 -17.20 11.10 8.83
CA THR A 224 -17.98 12.30 9.14
C THR A 224 -19.38 12.13 8.54
N PRO A 225 -20.45 12.13 9.36
CA PRO A 225 -21.81 12.10 8.84
C PRO A 225 -22.01 13.29 7.92
N GLN A 226 -22.37 13.02 6.67
CA GLN A 226 -22.83 14.07 5.76
C GLN A 226 -24.14 14.59 6.38
N GLU A 227 -24.10 15.72 7.08
CA GLU A 227 -25.31 16.48 7.39
C GLU A 227 -25.96 16.81 6.04
N GLN A 228 -27.00 16.05 5.71
CA GLN A 228 -27.80 16.27 4.52
C GLN A 228 -28.53 17.60 4.70
N GLU A 229 -28.08 18.62 3.98
CA GLU A 229 -28.77 19.91 3.82
C GLU A 229 -29.80 19.84 2.69
#